data_AF-A0A1F8VMH8-F1
#
_entry.id   AF-A0A1F8VMH8-F1
#
_cell.length_a   1.000
_cell.length_b   1.000
_cell.length_c   1.000
_cell.angle_alpha   90.00
_cell.angle_beta   90.00
_cell.angle_gamma   90.00
#
_symmetry.space_group_name_H-M   'P 1'
#
loop_
_entity.id
_entity.type
_entity.pdbx_description
1 polymer ?
#
loop_
_entity_poly.entity_id
_entity_poly.type
_entity_poly.pdbx_seq_one_letter_code
_entity_poly.pdbx_strand_id
1 'polypeptide(L)'
;MNKEYGKLTADQFIEFIAFVPVLLSTIREMDGLIATVPDDKFLSVMPGGYGLYSHVYELPFMKHMELVIHALNRSDDIKEIASSADPEEAILEMLRKREDIHDKPHSSSFDDQAVVTLVYSLSRSIQSLAMHGRSISSFIDEVRKTGEQVPLLDAIRMDRSVMGCPTAMNVIAKAQLRGDTDFFNKLSNAMNGPSAKKWAPLEPMRYAFLMLKEMGLNNLSGAELEDLMVNRLKAYVPGAGDAQKNLMAQYRNFKNIPTI
;
A
#
# COMPACT_ATOMS: atom_id res chain seq x y z
N MET A 1 -0.09 31.95 -7.11
CA MET A 1 -0.19 31.84 -5.64
C MET A 1 1.11 31.19 -5.18
N ASN A 2 1.89 31.84 -4.31
CA ASN A 2 3.25 31.39 -3.97
C ASN A 2 3.21 30.05 -3.23
N LYS A 3 3.69 28.98 -3.88
CA LYS A 3 3.90 27.66 -3.27
C LYS A 3 5.30 27.62 -2.63
N GLU A 4 5.39 27.21 -1.37
CA GLU A 4 6.58 26.61 -0.80
C GLU A 4 6.48 25.07 -0.91
N TYR A 5 7.63 24.45 -1.18
CA TYR A 5 7.82 23.11 -1.74
C TYR A 5 7.20 21.95 -0.93
N GLY A 6 6.56 20.99 -1.63
CA GLY A 6 6.23 19.64 -1.12
C GLY A 6 4.80 19.40 -0.58
N LYS A 7 3.80 20.21 -0.93
CA LYS A 7 2.43 20.07 -0.39
C LYS A 7 1.33 20.28 -1.43
N LEU A 8 0.48 19.27 -1.60
CA LEU A 8 -0.88 19.39 -2.16
C LEU A 8 -1.61 20.59 -1.55
N THR A 9 -2.35 21.35 -2.36
CA THR A 9 -3.34 22.29 -1.81
C THR A 9 -4.42 21.51 -1.05
N ALA A 10 -5.22 22.19 -0.23
CA ALA A 10 -6.29 21.52 0.49
C ALA A 10 -7.31 20.86 -0.47
N ASP A 11 -7.60 21.49 -1.60
CA ASP A 11 -8.50 20.94 -2.62
C ASP A 11 -7.88 19.74 -3.34
N GLN A 12 -6.61 19.84 -3.72
CA GLN A 12 -5.84 18.72 -4.30
C GLN A 12 -5.78 17.53 -3.33
N PHE A 13 -5.61 17.78 -2.04
CA PHE A 13 -5.61 16.75 -1.01
C PHE A 13 -6.98 16.08 -0.88
N ILE A 14 -8.07 16.86 -0.84
CA ILE A 14 -9.44 16.32 -0.81
C ILE A 14 -9.69 15.43 -2.02
N GLU A 15 -9.33 15.91 -3.20
CA GLU A 15 -9.52 15.18 -4.44
C GLU A 15 -8.72 13.88 -4.46
N PHE A 16 -7.44 13.93 -4.06
CA PHE A 16 -6.60 12.75 -3.99
C PHE A 16 -7.16 11.68 -3.04
N ILE A 17 -7.63 12.09 -1.85
CA ILE A 17 -8.24 11.15 -0.89
C ILE A 17 -9.57 10.59 -1.41
N ALA A 18 -10.34 11.36 -2.18
CA ALA A 18 -11.56 10.88 -2.82
C ALA A 18 -11.29 9.75 -3.83
N PHE A 19 -10.07 9.66 -4.38
CA PHE A 19 -9.67 8.57 -5.28
C PHE A 19 -9.30 7.27 -4.55
N VAL A 20 -8.89 7.34 -3.26
CA VAL A 20 -8.42 6.16 -2.50
C VAL A 20 -9.46 5.03 -2.46
N PRO A 21 -10.77 5.26 -2.22
CA PRO A 21 -11.76 4.20 -2.27
C PRO A 21 -11.85 3.50 -3.64
N VAL A 22 -11.71 4.26 -4.74
CA VAL A 22 -11.72 3.71 -6.10
C VAL A 22 -10.52 2.80 -6.29
N LEU A 23 -9.31 3.28 -5.97
CA LEU A 23 -8.08 2.51 -6.03
C LEU A 23 -8.18 1.19 -5.22
N LEU A 24 -8.68 1.27 -3.99
CA LEU A 24 -8.83 0.10 -3.13
C LEU A 24 -9.93 -0.86 -3.62
N SER A 25 -10.97 -0.38 -4.30
CA SER A 25 -11.95 -1.23 -4.99
C SER A 25 -11.29 -1.98 -6.14
N THR A 26 -10.56 -1.28 -7.00
CA THR A 26 -9.85 -1.89 -8.14
C THR A 26 -8.86 -2.96 -7.68
N ILE A 27 -8.14 -2.73 -6.59
CA ILE A 27 -7.23 -3.73 -6.00
C ILE A 27 -7.98 -5.00 -5.57
N ARG A 28 -9.18 -4.87 -4.98
CA ARG A 28 -10.00 -6.02 -4.57
C ARG A 28 -10.63 -6.74 -5.77
N GLU A 29 -11.04 -5.99 -6.78
CA GLU A 29 -11.58 -6.54 -8.03
C GLU A 29 -10.53 -7.37 -8.76
N MET A 30 -9.26 -6.95 -8.73
CA MET A 30 -8.15 -7.71 -9.32
C MET A 30 -8.03 -9.12 -8.72
N ASP A 31 -8.14 -9.27 -7.40
CA ASP A 31 -8.14 -10.60 -6.75
C ASP A 31 -9.28 -11.48 -7.29
N GLY A 32 -10.48 -10.90 -7.45
CA GLY A 32 -11.64 -11.59 -8.01
C GLY A 32 -11.47 -11.97 -9.47
N LEU A 33 -10.93 -11.06 -10.29
CA LEU A 33 -10.69 -11.31 -11.71
C LEU A 33 -9.67 -12.45 -11.91
N ILE A 34 -8.53 -12.40 -11.20
CA ILE A 34 -7.50 -13.46 -11.28
C ILE A 34 -8.10 -14.82 -10.91
N ALA A 35 -8.91 -14.90 -9.86
CA ALA A 35 -9.55 -16.13 -9.42
C ALA A 35 -10.55 -16.73 -10.45
N THR A 36 -11.03 -15.92 -11.39
CA THR A 36 -11.96 -16.38 -12.45
C THR A 36 -11.26 -16.72 -13.77
N VAL A 37 -9.95 -16.48 -13.89
CA VAL A 37 -9.19 -16.84 -15.08
C VAL A 37 -9.10 -18.37 -15.18
N PRO A 38 -9.50 -18.99 -16.31
CA PRO A 38 -9.32 -20.42 -16.52
C PRO A 38 -7.86 -20.85 -16.37
N ASP A 39 -7.62 -22.04 -15.79
CA ASP A 39 -6.28 -22.53 -15.46
C ASP A 39 -5.33 -22.55 -16.67
N ASP A 40 -5.82 -22.95 -17.85
CA ASP A 40 -5.02 -22.99 -19.08
C ASP A 40 -4.54 -21.60 -19.49
N LYS A 41 -5.44 -20.60 -19.41
CA LYS A 41 -5.09 -19.20 -19.67
C LYS A 41 -4.16 -18.66 -18.58
N PHE A 42 -4.43 -18.95 -17.31
CA PHE A 42 -3.56 -18.55 -16.21
C PHE A 42 -2.15 -19.10 -16.39
N LEU A 43 -2.00 -20.40 -16.66
CA LEU A 43 -0.72 -21.06 -16.86
C LEU A 43 0.02 -20.60 -18.13
N SER A 44 -0.70 -20.16 -19.16
CA SER A 44 -0.08 -19.57 -20.36
C SER A 44 0.64 -18.25 -20.08
N VAL A 45 0.13 -17.46 -19.13
CA VAL A 45 0.71 -16.18 -18.70
C VAL A 45 1.67 -16.37 -17.52
N MET A 46 1.35 -17.32 -16.63
CA MET A 46 2.06 -17.62 -15.39
C MET A 46 2.59 -19.06 -15.42
N PRO A 47 3.62 -19.37 -16.22
CA PRO A 47 4.10 -20.75 -16.39
C PRO A 47 4.79 -21.34 -15.15
N GLY A 48 5.15 -20.54 -14.13
CA GLY A 48 5.73 -21.05 -12.88
C GLY A 48 6.42 -19.97 -12.04
N GLY A 49 7.02 -20.35 -10.91
CA GLY A 49 7.74 -19.39 -10.07
C GLY A 49 6.83 -18.31 -9.45
N TYR A 50 5.57 -18.65 -9.18
CA TYR A 50 4.52 -17.73 -8.72
C TYR A 50 4.90 -16.84 -7.53
N GLY A 51 5.79 -17.31 -6.65
CA GLY A 51 6.23 -16.59 -5.47
C GLY A 51 7.46 -15.69 -5.67
N LEU A 52 8.09 -15.67 -6.84
CA LEU A 52 9.35 -14.94 -7.05
C LEU A 52 9.21 -13.42 -6.86
N TYR A 53 8.01 -12.88 -7.07
CA TYR A 53 7.75 -11.46 -6.83
C TYR A 53 7.88 -11.06 -5.36
N SER A 54 7.80 -12.01 -4.42
CA SER A 54 7.97 -11.72 -2.99
C SER A 54 9.32 -11.08 -2.72
N HIS A 55 10.36 -11.41 -3.49
CA HIS A 55 11.68 -10.79 -3.39
C HIS A 55 11.67 -9.28 -3.63
N VAL A 56 10.67 -8.75 -4.33
CA VAL A 56 10.52 -7.30 -4.54
C VAL A 56 10.24 -6.59 -3.21
N TYR A 57 9.63 -7.27 -2.23
CA TYR A 57 9.43 -6.72 -0.88
C TYR A 57 10.73 -6.56 -0.09
N GLU A 58 11.84 -7.17 -0.53
CA GLU A 58 13.15 -6.89 0.07
C GLU A 58 13.69 -5.51 -0.33
N LEU A 59 13.15 -4.91 -1.40
CA LEU A 59 13.56 -3.59 -1.87
C LEU A 59 12.81 -2.48 -1.11
N PRO A 60 13.41 -1.28 -0.96
CA PRO A 60 12.70 -0.10 -0.50
C PRO A 60 11.44 0.16 -1.34
N PHE A 61 10.37 0.65 -0.72
CA PHE A 61 9.08 0.82 -1.39
C PHE A 61 9.16 1.69 -2.66
N MET A 62 10.00 2.73 -2.65
CA MET A 62 10.22 3.57 -3.83
C MET A 62 10.84 2.80 -5.00
N LYS A 63 11.71 1.81 -4.73
CA LYS A 63 12.26 0.93 -5.77
C LYS A 63 11.23 -0.07 -6.27
N HIS A 64 10.34 -0.55 -5.41
CA HIS A 64 9.18 -1.35 -5.83
C HIS A 64 8.29 -0.55 -6.80
N MET A 65 7.95 0.70 -6.47
CA MET A 65 7.20 1.58 -7.36
C MET A 65 7.90 1.83 -8.69
N GLU A 66 9.21 2.12 -8.67
CA GLU A 66 10.02 2.34 -9.88
C GLU A 66 9.97 1.14 -10.83
N LEU A 67 10.10 -0.09 -10.29
CA LEU A 67 10.01 -1.32 -11.09
C LEU A 67 8.66 -1.45 -11.78
N VAL A 68 7.56 -1.14 -11.09
CA VAL A 68 6.21 -1.21 -11.66
C VAL A 68 6.02 -0.14 -12.74
N ILE A 69 6.48 1.08 -12.51
CA ILE A 69 6.44 2.17 -13.50
C ILE A 69 7.19 1.76 -14.77
N HIS A 70 8.38 1.17 -14.62
CA HIS A 70 9.17 0.70 -15.74
C HIS A 70 8.52 -0.48 -16.46
N ALA A 71 7.99 -1.46 -15.71
CA ALA A 71 7.27 -2.60 -16.27
C ALA A 71 6.05 -2.17 -17.09
N LEU A 72 5.27 -1.19 -16.61
CA LEU A 72 4.10 -0.66 -17.31
C LEU A 72 4.43 0.33 -18.44
N ASN A 73 5.73 0.53 -18.73
CA ASN A 73 6.20 1.48 -19.74
C ASN A 73 5.63 2.90 -19.52
N ARG A 74 5.56 3.32 -18.25
CA ARG A 74 5.04 4.63 -17.81
C ARG A 74 6.15 5.58 -17.38
N SER A 75 7.42 5.23 -17.59
CA SER A 75 8.56 6.04 -17.14
C SER A 75 8.55 7.45 -17.72
N ASP A 76 8.16 7.62 -18.99
CA ASP A 76 8.12 8.94 -19.62
C ASP A 76 6.94 9.78 -19.13
N ASP A 77 5.78 9.17 -18.84
CA ASP A 77 4.64 9.87 -18.23
C ASP A 77 5.02 10.43 -16.85
N ILE A 78 5.73 9.63 -16.05
CA ILE A 78 6.21 10.07 -14.74
C ILE A 78 7.27 11.18 -14.87
N LYS A 79 8.16 11.12 -15.86
CA LYS A 79 9.13 12.20 -16.13
C LYS A 79 8.42 13.49 -16.54
N GLU A 80 7.40 13.40 -17.39
CA GLU A 80 6.61 14.55 -17.84
C GLU A 80 5.89 15.20 -16.66
N ILE A 81 5.19 14.40 -15.85
CA ILE A 81 4.54 14.85 -14.61
C ILE A 81 5.56 15.53 -13.70
N ALA A 82 6.70 14.89 -13.44
CA ALA A 82 7.73 15.41 -12.54
C ALA A 82 8.38 16.70 -13.06
N SER A 83 8.38 16.91 -14.38
CA SER A 83 8.92 18.11 -15.03
C SER A 83 7.89 19.23 -15.20
N SER A 84 6.63 18.98 -14.86
CA SER A 84 5.56 19.98 -14.97
C SER A 84 5.71 21.08 -13.90
N ALA A 85 5.06 22.22 -14.13
CA ALA A 85 5.08 23.32 -13.16
C ALA A 85 4.37 22.99 -11.84
N ASP A 86 3.46 22.01 -11.86
CA ASP A 86 2.67 21.55 -10.72
C ASP A 86 2.47 20.02 -10.82
N PRO A 87 3.47 19.23 -10.41
CA PRO A 87 3.42 17.76 -10.52
C PRO A 87 2.22 17.14 -9.82
N GLU A 88 1.81 17.71 -8.69
CA GLU A 88 0.62 17.27 -7.96
C GLU A 88 -0.65 17.43 -8.79
N GLU A 89 -0.84 18.59 -9.43
CA GLU A 89 -1.98 18.82 -10.33
C GLU A 89 -1.90 17.93 -11.57
N ALA A 90 -0.71 17.72 -12.12
CA ALA A 90 -0.51 16.84 -13.27
C ALA A 90 -0.90 15.38 -12.96
N ILE A 91 -0.59 14.89 -11.76
CA ILE A 91 -1.06 13.56 -11.29
C ILE A 91 -2.58 13.53 -11.16
N LEU A 92 -3.18 14.56 -10.55
CA LEU A 92 -4.64 14.61 -10.40
C LEU A 92 -5.35 14.65 -11.75
N GLU A 93 -4.83 15.43 -12.69
CA GLU A 93 -5.34 15.49 -14.06
C GLU A 93 -5.27 14.12 -14.76
N MET A 94 -4.17 13.39 -14.57
CA MET A 94 -4.05 12.00 -15.03
C MET A 94 -5.10 11.09 -14.38
N LEU A 95 -5.36 11.23 -13.07
CA LEU A 95 -6.39 10.46 -12.36
C LEU A 95 -7.83 10.79 -12.80
N ARG A 96 -8.10 12.06 -13.14
CA ARG A 96 -9.38 12.51 -13.71
C ARG A 96 -9.63 11.87 -15.07
N LYS A 97 -8.58 11.82 -15.91
CA LYS A 97 -8.61 11.25 -17.26
C LYS A 97 -8.30 9.75 -17.33
N ARG A 98 -8.32 9.04 -16.20
CA ARG A 98 -7.89 7.62 -16.15
C ARG A 98 -8.62 6.69 -17.14
N GLU A 99 -9.87 7.01 -17.48
CA GLU A 99 -10.68 6.25 -18.45
C GLU A 99 -10.26 6.52 -19.90
N ASP A 100 -9.62 7.66 -20.15
CA ASP A 100 -9.07 8.08 -21.44
C ASP A 100 -7.59 7.69 -21.60
N ILE A 101 -6.94 7.19 -20.55
CA ILE A 101 -5.55 6.72 -20.62
C ILE A 101 -5.52 5.45 -21.45
N HIS A 102 -5.02 5.56 -22.68
CA HIS A 102 -4.81 4.40 -23.53
C HIS A 102 -3.82 3.42 -22.89
N ASP A 103 -4.17 2.13 -22.92
CA ASP A 103 -3.26 1.07 -22.58
C ASP A 103 -2.01 1.17 -23.46
N LYS A 104 -0.84 1.18 -22.81
CA LYS A 104 0.43 1.05 -23.53
C LYS A 104 0.89 -0.39 -23.34
N PRO A 105 1.50 -1.01 -24.36
CA PRO A 105 2.20 -2.26 -24.15
C PRO A 105 3.23 -2.08 -23.03
N HIS A 106 3.36 -3.12 -22.21
CA HIS A 106 4.37 -3.17 -21.16
C HIS A 106 5.79 -3.11 -21.76
N SER A 107 6.77 -2.79 -20.92
CA SER A 107 8.17 -2.74 -21.35
C SER A 107 8.64 -4.12 -21.83
N SER A 108 9.42 -4.15 -22.92
CA SER A 108 10.02 -5.37 -23.47
C SER A 108 11.07 -6.00 -22.54
N SER A 109 11.50 -5.29 -21.50
CA SER A 109 12.38 -5.81 -20.46
C SER A 109 11.69 -6.79 -19.50
N PHE A 110 10.36 -6.89 -19.56
CA PHE A 110 9.56 -7.76 -18.69
C PHE A 110 8.65 -8.65 -19.53
N ASP A 111 8.50 -9.90 -19.11
CA ASP A 111 7.46 -10.78 -19.62
C ASP A 111 6.12 -10.50 -18.92
N ASP A 112 5.03 -11.06 -19.46
CA ASP A 112 3.68 -10.87 -18.91
C ASP A 112 3.60 -11.28 -17.43
N GLN A 113 4.24 -12.40 -17.07
CA GLN A 113 4.29 -12.89 -15.69
C GLN A 113 4.90 -11.85 -14.74
N ALA A 114 6.05 -11.27 -15.09
CA ALA A 114 6.72 -10.28 -14.29
C ALA A 114 5.87 -9.02 -14.13
N VAL A 115 5.21 -8.56 -15.20
CA VAL A 115 4.31 -7.41 -15.14
C VAL A 115 3.13 -7.67 -14.20
N VAL A 116 2.43 -8.79 -14.39
CA VAL A 116 1.27 -9.18 -13.56
C VAL A 116 1.66 -9.28 -12.09
N THR A 117 2.78 -9.95 -11.79
CA THR A 117 3.22 -10.13 -10.41
C THR A 117 3.78 -8.86 -9.76
N LEU A 118 4.40 -7.95 -10.52
CA LEU A 118 4.81 -6.63 -10.04
C LEU A 118 3.60 -5.76 -9.69
N VAL A 119 2.59 -5.73 -10.56
CA VAL A 119 1.32 -5.01 -10.28
C VAL A 119 0.61 -5.63 -9.08
N TYR A 120 0.55 -6.97 -9.02
CA TYR A 120 -0.04 -7.68 -7.90
C TYR A 120 0.65 -7.33 -6.58
N SER A 121 1.98 -7.42 -6.55
CA SER A 121 2.76 -7.14 -5.34
C SER A 121 2.61 -5.69 -4.87
N LEU A 122 2.57 -4.72 -5.79
CA LEU A 122 2.34 -3.31 -5.46
C LEU A 122 0.95 -3.10 -4.88
N SER A 123 -0.07 -3.77 -5.42
CA SER A 123 -1.43 -3.70 -4.88
C SER A 123 -1.48 -4.10 -3.41
N ARG A 124 -0.74 -5.15 -3.00
CA ARG A 124 -0.65 -5.60 -1.61
C ARG A 124 0.12 -4.59 -0.75
N SER A 125 1.17 -3.98 -1.28
CA SER A 125 1.88 -2.88 -0.61
C SER A 125 0.97 -1.66 -0.38
N ILE A 126 0.16 -1.27 -1.36
CA ILE A 126 -0.82 -0.17 -1.24
C ILE A 126 -1.89 -0.52 -0.22
N GLN A 127 -2.42 -1.74 -0.26
CA GLN A 127 -3.37 -2.22 0.74
C GLN A 127 -2.75 -2.20 2.15
N SER A 128 -1.48 -2.59 2.28
CA SER A 128 -0.73 -2.52 3.52
C SER A 128 -0.60 -1.09 4.02
N LEU A 129 -0.36 -0.11 3.14
CA LEU A 129 -0.34 1.31 3.51
C LEU A 129 -1.70 1.77 4.04
N ALA A 130 -2.80 1.41 3.36
CA ALA A 130 -4.15 1.75 3.81
C ALA A 130 -4.52 1.08 5.15
N MET A 131 -4.02 -0.13 5.38
CA MET A 131 -4.33 -0.90 6.58
C MET A 131 -3.42 -0.60 7.76
N HIS A 132 -2.12 -0.43 7.55
CA HIS A 132 -1.12 -0.33 8.62
C HIS A 132 -0.35 0.99 8.61
N GLY A 133 -0.55 1.85 7.61
CA GLY A 133 0.29 3.02 7.41
C GLY A 133 1.71 2.70 6.94
N ARG A 134 1.96 1.46 6.53
CA ARG A 134 3.28 0.94 6.14
C ARG A 134 3.17 0.03 4.94
N SER A 135 4.15 0.11 4.05
CA SER A 135 4.31 -0.85 2.96
C SER A 135 4.81 -2.19 3.50
N ILE A 136 4.60 -3.26 2.73
CA ILE A 136 5.17 -4.57 3.04
C ILE A 136 6.70 -4.48 3.11
N SER A 137 7.32 -3.73 2.19
CA SER A 137 8.76 -3.44 2.21
C SER A 137 9.25 -2.82 3.52
N SER A 138 8.49 -1.88 4.11
CA SER A 138 8.84 -1.26 5.39
C SER A 138 8.82 -2.27 6.55
N PHE A 139 7.85 -3.20 6.54
CA PHE A 139 7.84 -4.28 7.52
C PHE A 139 9.06 -5.19 7.36
N ILE A 140 9.39 -5.61 6.14
CA ILE A 140 10.53 -6.49 5.87
C ILE A 140 11.85 -5.83 6.25
N ASP A 141 12.02 -4.54 5.95
CA ASP A 141 13.21 -3.80 6.37
C ASP A 141 13.35 -3.71 7.90
N GLU A 142 12.25 -3.54 8.64
CA GLU A 142 12.29 -3.60 10.10
C GLU A 142 12.68 -4.99 10.60
N VAL A 143 12.07 -6.05 10.08
CA VAL A 143 12.44 -7.44 10.43
C VAL A 143 13.93 -7.68 10.20
N ARG A 144 14.47 -7.18 9.08
CA ARG A 144 15.89 -7.31 8.76
C ARG A 144 16.78 -6.59 9.78
N LYS A 145 16.36 -5.42 10.27
CA LYS A 145 17.12 -4.60 11.21
C LYS A 145 17.03 -5.09 12.66
N THR A 146 15.86 -5.53 13.09
CA THR A 146 15.57 -5.84 14.50
C THR A 146 15.47 -7.32 14.79
N GLY A 147 15.13 -8.14 13.79
CA GLY A 147 14.80 -9.55 13.97
C GLY A 147 13.44 -9.80 14.65
N GLU A 148 12.63 -8.75 14.82
CA GLU A 148 11.33 -8.84 15.49
C GLU A 148 10.29 -9.62 14.67
N GLN A 149 9.49 -10.43 15.35
CA GLN A 149 8.51 -11.31 14.70
C GLN A 149 7.22 -10.58 14.31
N VAL A 150 6.80 -9.55 15.07
CA VAL A 150 5.51 -8.88 14.86
C VAL A 150 5.41 -8.22 13.48
N PRO A 151 6.41 -7.43 13.02
CA PRO A 151 6.37 -6.84 11.67
C PRO A 151 6.31 -7.91 10.57
N LEU A 152 6.99 -9.05 10.75
CA LEU A 152 6.93 -10.16 9.80
C LEU A 152 5.51 -10.75 9.70
N LEU A 153 4.86 -10.98 10.85
CA LEU A 153 3.51 -11.51 10.88
C LEU A 153 2.48 -10.54 10.28
N ASP A 154 2.69 -9.24 10.45
CA ASP A 154 1.86 -8.22 9.80
C ASP A 154 2.07 -8.20 8.27
N ALA A 155 3.31 -8.31 7.79
CA ALA A 155 3.60 -8.44 6.37
C ALA A 155 2.96 -9.70 5.75
N ILE A 156 3.11 -10.87 6.39
CA ILE A 156 2.52 -12.14 5.94
C ILE A 156 1.00 -12.08 5.91
N ARG A 157 0.39 -11.33 6.84
CA ARG A 157 -1.06 -11.11 6.85
C ARG A 157 -1.54 -10.39 5.61
N MET A 158 -0.73 -9.47 5.06
CA MET A 158 -1.04 -8.73 3.83
C MET A 158 -0.79 -9.58 2.57
N ASP A 159 0.33 -10.29 2.53
CA ASP A 159 0.62 -11.25 1.46
C ASP A 159 1.39 -12.46 2.00
N ARG A 160 0.82 -13.65 1.79
CA ARG A 160 1.42 -14.92 2.21
C ARG A 160 2.71 -15.24 1.46
N SER A 161 2.88 -14.71 0.25
CA SER A 161 4.10 -14.88 -0.54
C SER A 161 5.33 -14.33 0.17
N VAL A 162 5.16 -13.40 1.12
CA VAL A 162 6.23 -12.84 1.95
C VAL A 162 7.07 -13.92 2.64
N MET A 163 6.51 -15.09 2.92
CA MET A 163 7.29 -16.21 3.47
C MET A 163 8.46 -16.64 2.57
N GLY A 164 8.38 -16.37 1.26
CA GLY A 164 9.45 -16.62 0.29
C GLY A 164 10.58 -15.57 0.30
N CYS A 165 10.40 -14.45 1.00
CA CYS A 165 11.44 -13.44 1.15
C CYS A 165 12.63 -14.02 1.94
N PRO A 166 13.89 -13.82 1.51
CA PRO A 166 15.08 -14.21 2.27
C PRO A 166 15.05 -13.82 3.75
N THR A 167 14.60 -12.60 4.07
CA THR A 167 14.46 -12.10 5.44
C THR A 167 13.44 -12.92 6.23
N ALA A 168 12.27 -13.22 5.65
CA ALA A 168 11.24 -14.03 6.28
C ALA A 168 11.70 -15.47 6.49
N MET A 169 12.31 -16.08 5.47
CA MET A 169 12.86 -17.44 5.53
C MET A 169 13.87 -17.59 6.66
N ASN A 170 14.75 -16.59 6.86
CA ASN A 170 15.72 -16.61 7.96
C ASN A 170 15.05 -16.62 9.34
N VAL A 171 13.99 -15.83 9.53
CA VAL A 171 13.24 -15.80 10.80
C VAL A 171 12.51 -17.13 11.02
N ILE A 172 11.83 -17.65 10.00
CA ILE A 172 11.12 -18.93 10.06
C ILE A 172 12.09 -20.07 10.37
N ALA A 173 13.24 -20.12 9.68
CA ALA A 173 14.27 -21.13 9.91
C ALA A 173 14.84 -21.05 11.34
N LYS A 174 15.09 -19.83 11.84
CA LYS A 174 15.52 -19.62 13.24
C LYS A 174 14.48 -20.12 14.24
N ALA A 175 13.20 -19.83 14.02
CA ALA A 175 12.11 -20.30 14.87
C ALA A 175 12.00 -21.83 14.85
N GLN A 176 12.11 -22.44 13.66
CA GLN A 176 12.13 -23.90 13.48
C GLN A 176 13.27 -24.56 14.27
N LEU A 177 14.50 -24.04 14.11
CA LEU A 177 15.68 -24.58 14.80
C LEU A 177 15.59 -24.48 16.32
N ARG A 178 14.83 -23.51 16.84
CA ARG A 178 14.62 -23.30 18.28
C ARG A 178 13.36 -23.99 18.82
N GLY A 179 12.57 -24.64 17.97
CA GLY A 179 11.29 -25.24 18.37
C GLY A 179 10.29 -24.21 18.90
N ASP A 180 10.28 -22.98 18.35
CA ASP A 180 9.39 -21.90 18.79
C ASP A 180 7.95 -22.14 18.32
N THR A 181 7.19 -22.95 19.08
CA THR A 181 5.80 -23.28 18.77
C THR A 181 4.88 -22.07 18.80
N ASP A 182 5.18 -21.08 19.65
CA ASP A 182 4.39 -19.86 19.79
C ASP A 182 4.46 -19.02 18.52
N PHE A 183 5.64 -18.91 17.91
CA PHE A 183 5.80 -18.30 16.60
C PHE A 183 4.95 -18.99 15.54
N PHE A 184 4.97 -20.33 15.45
CA PHE A 184 4.19 -21.05 14.44
C PHE A 184 2.67 -20.93 14.64
N ASN A 185 2.21 -20.89 15.89
CA ASN A 185 0.80 -20.58 16.20
C ASN A 185 0.41 -19.19 15.70
N LYS A 186 1.27 -18.18 15.93
CA LYS A 186 1.05 -16.82 15.43
C LYS A 186 1.14 -16.72 13.91
N LEU A 187 2.06 -17.45 13.29
CA LEU A 187 2.23 -17.55 11.84
C LEU A 187 0.98 -18.15 11.18
N SER A 188 0.45 -19.25 11.74
CA SER A 188 -0.82 -19.84 11.30
C SER A 188 -1.96 -18.82 11.33
N ASN A 189 -2.02 -18.00 12.37
CA ASN A 189 -3.02 -16.94 12.47
C ASN A 189 -2.79 -15.81 11.46
N ALA A 190 -1.54 -15.43 11.19
CA ALA A 190 -1.20 -14.43 10.18
C ALA A 190 -1.65 -14.87 8.77
N MET A 191 -1.49 -16.16 8.44
CA MET A 191 -1.94 -16.72 7.16
C MET A 191 -3.46 -16.64 6.94
N ASN A 192 -4.28 -16.40 7.97
CA ASN A 192 -5.72 -16.17 7.78
C ASN A 192 -6.03 -14.80 7.15
N GLY A 193 -5.06 -13.91 7.04
CA GLY A 193 -5.23 -12.58 6.46
C GLY A 193 -5.91 -11.59 7.42
N PRO A 194 -6.16 -10.35 6.96
CA PRO A 194 -6.75 -9.33 7.79
C PRO A 194 -8.26 -9.53 7.97
N SER A 195 -8.77 -9.22 9.16
CA SER A 195 -10.21 -9.20 9.42
C SER A 195 -10.89 -8.03 8.69
N ALA A 196 -11.46 -8.29 7.51
CA ALA A 196 -12.10 -7.28 6.64
C ALA A 196 -13.08 -6.34 7.37
N LYS A 197 -13.93 -6.88 8.26
CA LYS A 197 -14.96 -6.11 8.99
C LYS A 197 -14.40 -4.98 9.86
N LYS A 198 -13.20 -5.14 10.40
CA LYS A 198 -12.62 -4.20 11.37
C LYS A 198 -11.88 -3.05 10.67
N TRP A 199 -11.29 -3.33 9.52
CA TRP A 199 -10.30 -2.44 8.91
C TRP A 199 -10.83 -1.66 7.72
N ALA A 200 -11.70 -2.28 6.90
CA ALA A 200 -12.17 -1.66 5.65
C ALA A 200 -12.78 -0.26 5.84
N PRO A 201 -13.60 0.02 6.88
CA PRO A 201 -14.17 1.36 7.06
C PRO A 201 -13.15 2.45 7.44
N LEU A 202 -11.94 2.06 7.87
CA LEU A 202 -10.91 2.98 8.36
C LEU A 202 -9.78 3.22 7.34
N GLU A 203 -9.79 2.52 6.21
CA GLU A 203 -8.73 2.59 5.20
C GLU A 203 -8.55 4.01 4.61
N PRO A 204 -9.62 4.73 4.18
CA PRO A 204 -9.45 6.08 3.66
C PRO A 204 -8.85 7.05 4.70
N MET A 205 -9.31 6.97 5.94
CA MET A 205 -8.78 7.76 7.06
C MET A 205 -7.29 7.49 7.31
N ARG A 206 -6.88 6.22 7.29
CA ARG A 206 -5.48 5.83 7.50
C ARG A 206 -4.58 6.27 6.36
N TYR A 207 -5.07 6.17 5.13
CA TYR A 207 -4.36 6.71 3.97
C TYR A 207 -4.22 8.24 4.07
N ALA A 208 -5.26 8.94 4.52
CA ALA A 208 -5.18 10.38 4.78
C ALA A 208 -4.15 10.72 5.86
N PHE A 209 -4.08 9.96 6.96
CA PHE A 209 -3.04 10.16 7.97
C PHE A 209 -1.62 9.91 7.43
N LEU A 210 -1.43 8.91 6.57
CA LEU A 210 -0.17 8.68 5.88
C LEU A 210 0.25 9.92 5.08
N MET A 211 -0.63 10.39 4.20
CA MET A 211 -0.35 11.53 3.35
C MET A 211 -0.08 12.82 4.15
N LEU A 212 -0.86 13.08 5.20
CA LEU A 212 -0.61 14.21 6.10
C LEU A 212 0.78 14.12 6.73
N LYS A 213 1.20 12.91 7.13
CA LYS A 213 2.52 12.70 7.72
C LYS A 213 3.64 12.93 6.71
N GLU A 214 3.51 12.40 5.49
CA GLU A 214 4.47 12.63 4.41
C GLU A 214 4.57 14.12 4.02
N MET A 215 3.47 14.86 4.11
CA MET A 215 3.44 16.33 3.93
C MET A 215 3.96 17.12 5.14
N GLY A 216 4.43 16.45 6.20
CA GLY A 216 4.88 17.07 7.44
C GLY A 216 3.76 17.74 8.26
N LEU A 217 2.49 17.48 7.95
CA LEU A 217 1.32 17.99 8.65
C LEU A 217 0.97 17.10 9.85
N ASN A 218 1.85 17.18 10.85
CA ASN A 218 1.83 16.29 12.01
C ASN A 218 1.25 16.91 13.28
N ASN A 219 0.63 18.09 13.26
CA ASN A 219 0.20 18.79 14.49
C ASN A 219 -1.24 19.32 14.44
N LEU A 220 -2.16 18.55 13.85
CA LEU A 220 -3.59 18.89 13.86
C LEU A 220 -4.21 18.67 15.26
N SER A 221 -5.05 19.62 15.69
CA SER A 221 -5.91 19.53 16.87
C SER A 221 -7.09 18.58 16.65
N GLY A 222 -7.79 18.21 17.73
CA GLY A 222 -8.97 17.34 17.63
C GLY A 222 -10.09 17.92 16.76
N ALA A 223 -10.33 19.23 16.86
CA ALA A 223 -11.33 19.93 16.04
C ALA A 223 -10.91 20.00 14.57
N GLU A 224 -9.63 20.27 14.27
CA GLU A 224 -9.12 20.28 12.89
C GLU A 224 -9.16 18.88 12.25
N LEU A 225 -8.87 17.83 13.04
CA LEU A 225 -8.98 16.45 12.56
C LEU A 225 -10.42 16.04 12.28
N GLU A 226 -11.36 16.42 13.15
CA GLU A 226 -12.77 16.15 12.93
C GLU A 226 -13.27 16.86 11.67
N ASP A 227 -12.99 18.16 11.55
CA ASP A 227 -13.39 18.91 10.35
C ASP A 227 -12.81 18.29 9.07
N LEU A 228 -11.52 17.97 9.08
CA LEU A 228 -10.86 17.38 7.93
C LEU A 228 -11.42 15.98 7.61
N MET A 229 -11.44 15.07 8.57
CA MET A 229 -11.72 13.64 8.32
C MET A 229 -13.22 13.35 8.15
N VAL A 230 -14.09 14.10 8.84
CA VAL A 230 -15.54 13.88 8.83
C VAL A 230 -16.21 14.80 7.81
N ASN A 231 -15.98 16.12 7.92
CA ASN A 231 -16.75 17.09 7.12
C ASN A 231 -16.21 17.20 5.69
N ARG A 232 -14.89 17.32 5.54
CA ARG A 232 -14.24 17.62 4.25
C ARG A 232 -13.96 16.37 3.45
N LEU A 233 -13.20 15.42 4.01
CA LEU A 233 -12.76 14.21 3.32
C LEU A 233 -13.83 13.10 3.31
N LYS A 234 -14.75 13.11 4.29
CA LYS A 234 -15.68 12.00 4.55
C LYS A 234 -14.98 10.64 4.65
N ALA A 235 -13.73 10.65 5.10
CA ALA A 235 -12.86 9.48 5.21
C ALA A 235 -13.08 8.70 6.52
N TYR A 236 -13.81 9.30 7.47
CA TYR A 236 -14.21 8.68 8.73
C TYR A 236 -15.72 8.89 8.97
N VAL A 237 -16.43 7.81 9.25
CA VAL A 237 -17.84 7.85 9.68
C VAL A 237 -17.88 7.74 11.20
N PRO A 238 -18.36 8.78 11.91
CA PRO A 238 -18.50 8.73 13.37
C PRO A 238 -19.39 7.57 13.81
N GLY A 239 -18.90 6.77 14.75
CA GLY A 239 -19.71 5.75 15.43
C GLY A 239 -20.39 6.29 16.69
N ALA A 240 -20.89 5.39 17.55
CA ALA A 240 -21.34 5.78 18.89
C ALA A 240 -20.16 6.25 19.74
N GLY A 241 -20.14 7.53 20.13
CA GLY A 241 -19.10 8.13 20.98
C GLY A 241 -18.54 9.46 20.45
N ASP A 242 -17.48 9.94 21.10
CA ASP A 242 -16.78 11.18 20.73
C ASP A 242 -15.81 10.93 19.56
N ALA A 243 -16.16 11.47 18.39
CA ALA A 243 -15.37 11.36 17.17
C ALA A 243 -13.96 11.96 17.32
N GLN A 244 -13.83 13.11 18.00
CA GLN A 244 -12.55 13.78 18.21
C GLN A 244 -11.61 12.90 19.02
N LYS A 245 -12.12 12.31 20.11
CA LYS A 245 -11.33 11.42 20.97
C LYS A 245 -10.82 10.20 20.19
N ASN A 246 -11.68 9.58 19.39
CA ASN A 246 -11.32 8.41 18.59
C ASN A 246 -10.31 8.75 17.49
N LEU A 247 -10.53 9.85 16.76
CA LEU A 247 -9.61 10.34 15.72
C LEU A 247 -8.25 10.69 16.31
N MET A 248 -8.21 11.39 17.45
CA MET A 248 -6.96 11.74 18.12
C MET A 248 -6.17 10.51 18.57
N ALA A 249 -6.84 9.46 19.06
CA ALA A 249 -6.18 8.21 19.42
C ALA A 249 -5.54 7.53 18.19
N GLN A 250 -6.27 7.45 17.08
CA GLN A 250 -5.75 6.88 15.83
C GLN A 250 -4.60 7.73 15.27
N TYR A 251 -4.75 9.05 15.23
CA TYR A 251 -3.75 9.98 14.70
C TYR A 251 -2.45 9.94 15.51
N ARG A 252 -2.52 9.90 16.85
CA ARG A 252 -1.34 9.76 17.72
C ARG A 252 -0.61 8.44 17.50
N ASN A 253 -1.35 7.34 17.39
CA ASN A 253 -0.75 6.04 17.08
C ASN A 253 -0.05 6.08 15.72
N PHE A 254 -0.69 6.69 14.72
CA PHE A 254 -0.19 6.79 13.36
C PHE A 254 1.12 7.61 13.26
N LYS A 255 1.25 8.68 14.04
CA LYS A 255 2.48 9.49 14.08
C LYS A 255 3.73 8.69 14.40
N ASN A 256 3.62 7.68 15.26
CA ASN A 256 4.75 6.89 15.73
C ASN A 256 5.15 5.77 14.76
N ILE A 257 4.36 5.51 13.73
CA ILE A 257 4.61 4.45 12.75
C ILE A 257 5.70 4.92 11.78
N PRO A 258 6.84 4.23 11.62
CA PRO A 258 7.81 4.56 10.57
C PRO A 258 7.13 4.48 9.21
N THR A 259 7.16 5.55 8.42
CA THR A 259 6.54 5.61 7.09
C THR A 259 7.57 5.34 5.98
N ILE A 260 7.26 5.72 4.75
CA ILE A 260 7.94 5.31 3.50
C ILE A 260 9.41 5.72 3.48
#